data_AF-A0A3B5MK07-F1
#
_entry.id   AF-A0A3B5MK07-F1
#
_cell.length_a   1.000
_cell.length_b   1.000
_cell.length_c   1.000
_cell.angle_alpha   90.00
_cell.angle_beta   90.00
_cell.angle_gamma   90.00
#
_symmetry.space_group_name_H-M   'P 1'
#
loop_
_entity.id
_entity.type
_entity.pdbx_description
1 polymer ?
#
loop_
_entity_poly.entity_id
_entity_poly.type
_entity_poly.pdbx_seq_one_letter_code
_entity_poly.pdbx_strand_id
1 'polypeptide(L)'
;MLKNLAAAGEGGSSNVFSMFEQSQIQEYKEAFTIIDQNRDGIISKDDLRDVLASMGQLNVKNEELEAMVKEASGPINFTVFLTMFGEKLKGADPEDVILSAFKVLDPEGTGTIKKELAQPNMWAAFPPDVAGNVDYKNICYVITHGEEKEE
;
A
#
# COMPACT_ATOMS: atom_id res chain seq x y z
N MET A 1 -38.11 -14.38 -20.92
CA MET A 1 -37.90 -13.18 -20.08
C MET A 1 -36.43 -12.80 -20.13
N LEU A 2 -36.07 -11.91 -21.05
CA LEU A 2 -34.75 -11.29 -21.16
C LEU A 2 -34.98 -9.83 -21.54
N LYS A 3 -34.67 -8.88 -20.64
CA LYS A 3 -34.36 -7.48 -20.96
C LYS A 3 -33.40 -6.91 -19.91
N ASN A 4 -32.29 -6.39 -20.44
CA ASN A 4 -31.21 -5.66 -19.81
C ASN A 4 -31.61 -4.26 -19.32
N LEU A 5 -30.64 -3.66 -18.58
CA LEU A 5 -30.28 -2.22 -18.48
C LEU A 5 -31.07 -1.42 -17.42
N ALA A 6 -30.48 -0.58 -16.55
CA ALA A 6 -29.23 0.17 -16.54
C ALA A 6 -28.83 0.41 -15.05
N ALA A 7 -27.57 0.27 -14.64
CA ALA A 7 -26.57 1.34 -14.56
C ALA A 7 -27.05 2.62 -13.85
N ALA A 8 -26.80 2.68 -12.54
CA ALA A 8 -26.50 3.88 -11.75
C ALA A 8 -25.60 3.32 -10.61
N GLY A 9 -24.36 3.72 -10.39
CA GLY A 9 -23.74 5.01 -10.60
C GLY A 9 -23.04 5.33 -9.28
N GLU A 10 -21.89 4.71 -9.02
CA GLU A 10 -21.02 5.09 -7.91
C GLU A 10 -19.60 5.30 -8.47
N GLY A 11 -19.48 6.34 -9.29
CA GLY A 11 -18.22 7.05 -9.45
C GLY A 11 -17.96 7.83 -8.17
N GLY A 12 -17.45 7.14 -7.15
CA GLY A 12 -16.80 7.82 -6.05
C GLY A 12 -15.50 8.41 -6.58
N SER A 13 -15.44 9.72 -6.76
CA SER A 13 -14.15 10.41 -6.81
C SER A 13 -13.51 10.24 -5.43
N SER A 14 -12.88 9.09 -5.18
CA SER A 14 -12.09 8.87 -3.98
C SER A 14 -10.98 9.91 -4.03
N ASN A 15 -11.13 10.97 -3.24
CA ASN A 15 -10.07 11.94 -3.08
C ASN A 15 -8.87 11.15 -2.56
N VAL A 16 -7.80 11.00 -3.35
CA VAL A 16 -6.65 10.18 -2.95
C VAL A 16 -6.09 10.62 -1.58
N PHE A 17 -6.24 11.90 -1.26
CA PHE A 17 -5.90 12.47 0.04
C PHE A 17 -6.73 11.93 1.21
N SER A 18 -7.92 11.37 1.00
CA SER A 18 -8.70 10.75 2.07
C SER A 18 -8.27 9.31 2.36
N MET A 19 -7.35 8.74 1.57
CA MET A 19 -6.80 7.39 1.81
C MET A 19 -5.64 7.39 2.81
N PHE A 20 -5.16 8.57 3.21
CA PHE A 20 -3.97 8.74 4.04
C PHE A 20 -4.25 9.65 5.23
N GLU A 21 -3.58 9.41 6.34
CA GLU A 21 -3.59 10.33 7.47
C GLU A 21 -2.82 11.62 7.15
N GLN A 22 -3.10 12.70 7.88
CA GLN A 22 -2.43 13.99 7.68
C GLN A 22 -0.91 13.90 7.92
N SER A 23 -0.48 13.08 8.88
CA SER A 23 0.94 12.78 9.16
C SER A 23 1.61 12.13 7.94
N GLN A 24 1.00 11.08 7.38
CA GLN A 24 1.50 10.39 6.19
C GLN A 24 1.55 11.33 4.98
N ILE A 25 0.52 12.15 4.75
CA ILE A 25 0.52 13.14 3.67
C ILE A 25 1.71 14.11 3.80
N GLN A 26 2.03 14.52 5.04
CA GLN A 26 3.17 15.40 5.30
C GLN A 26 4.50 14.71 5.01
N GLU A 27 4.68 13.45 5.43
CA GLU A 27 5.86 12.64 5.11
C GLU A 27 6.03 12.45 3.60
N TYR A 28 4.94 12.11 2.88
CA TYR A 28 4.97 11.98 1.43
C TYR A 28 5.32 13.29 0.74
N LYS A 29 4.89 14.43 1.29
CA LYS A 29 5.23 15.76 0.75
C LYS A 29 6.70 16.08 0.93
N GLU A 30 7.29 15.71 2.06
CA GLU A 30 8.72 15.85 2.31
C GLU A 30 9.53 14.96 1.38
N ALA A 31 9.14 13.69 1.25
CA ALA A 31 9.75 12.76 0.30
C ALA A 31 9.66 13.28 -1.15
N PHE A 32 8.49 13.78 -1.57
CA PHE A 32 8.31 14.38 -2.88
C PHE A 32 9.27 15.57 -3.09
N THR A 33 9.43 16.44 -2.09
CA THR A 33 10.32 17.60 -2.15
C THR A 33 11.80 17.20 -2.21
N ILE A 34 12.18 16.05 -1.64
CA ILE A 34 13.53 15.50 -1.75
C ILE A 34 13.77 14.92 -3.15
N ILE A 35 12.74 14.36 -3.79
CA ILE A 35 12.87 13.79 -5.13
C ILE A 35 12.86 14.90 -6.18
N ASP A 36 11.93 15.85 -6.11
CA ASP A 36 11.77 17.00 -7.00
C ASP A 36 12.89 18.05 -6.81
N GLN A 37 14.08 17.72 -7.33
CA GLN A 37 15.29 18.52 -7.16
C GLN A 37 15.17 19.89 -7.82
N ASN A 38 14.55 19.95 -9.00
CA ASN A 38 14.39 21.19 -9.74
C ASN A 38 13.22 22.06 -9.21
N ARG A 39 12.35 21.51 -8.37
CA ARG A 39 11.19 22.15 -7.72
C ARG A 39 10.14 22.67 -8.69
N ASP A 40 9.94 21.99 -9.81
CA ASP A 40 8.90 22.32 -10.79
C ASP A 40 7.53 21.68 -10.45
N GLY A 41 7.50 20.83 -9.42
CA GLY A 41 6.30 20.13 -8.96
C GLY A 41 5.98 18.85 -9.73
N ILE A 42 6.90 18.36 -10.58
CA ILE A 42 6.78 17.17 -11.39
C ILE A 42 8.07 16.35 -11.28
N ILE A 43 7.99 15.12 -10.78
CA ILE A 43 9.15 14.23 -10.76
C ILE A 43 9.50 13.80 -12.19
N SER A 44 10.67 14.22 -12.65
CA SER A 44 11.20 13.88 -13.97
C SER A 44 12.28 12.79 -13.90
N LYS A 45 12.73 12.35 -15.08
CA LYS A 45 13.84 11.41 -15.21
C LYS A 45 15.14 11.94 -14.60
N ASP A 46 15.37 13.25 -14.75
CA ASP A 46 16.61 13.88 -14.29
C ASP A 46 16.57 14.03 -12.76
N ASP A 47 15.42 14.34 -12.17
CA ASP A 47 15.21 14.34 -10.72
C ASP A 47 15.49 12.95 -10.10
N LEU A 48 14.98 11.89 -10.74
CA LEU A 48 15.25 10.51 -10.31
C LEU A 48 16.75 10.15 -10.42
N ARG A 49 17.43 10.64 -11.46
CA ARG A 49 18.88 10.42 -11.59
C ARG A 49 19.64 11.09 -10.46
N ASP A 50 19.30 12.35 -10.18
CA ASP A 50 20.00 13.15 -9.18
C ASP A 50 19.75 12.63 -7.76
N VAL A 51 18.51 12.24 -7.44
CA VAL A 51 18.20 11.65 -6.13
C VAL A 51 18.88 10.29 -5.94
N LEU A 52 18.91 9.42 -6.97
CA LEU A 52 19.59 8.13 -6.89
C LEU A 52 21.12 8.30 -6.78
N ALA A 53 21.68 9.29 -7.47
CA ALA A 53 23.07 9.69 -7.32
C ALA A 53 23.39 10.14 -5.89
N SER A 54 22.49 10.91 -5.25
CA SER A 54 22.64 11.34 -3.85
C SER A 54 22.64 10.16 -2.86
N MET A 55 21.98 9.05 -3.23
CA MET A 55 21.94 7.79 -2.47
C MET A 55 23.08 6.83 -2.83
N GLY A 56 24.04 7.25 -3.66
CA GLY A 56 25.21 6.46 -4.06
C GLY A 56 24.99 5.57 -5.30
N GLN A 57 23.81 5.59 -5.91
CA GLN A 57 23.54 4.88 -7.16
C GLN A 57 23.84 5.77 -8.38
N LEU A 58 25.12 5.85 -8.75
CA LEU A 58 25.60 6.73 -9.82
C LEU A 58 25.42 6.18 -11.24
N ASN A 59 25.19 4.87 -11.39
CA ASN A 59 25.24 4.16 -12.69
C ASN A 59 23.87 3.56 -13.11
N VAL A 60 22.77 4.24 -12.79
CA VAL A 60 21.43 3.81 -13.22
C VAL A 60 21.26 4.09 -14.71
N LYS A 61 20.78 3.08 -15.46
CA LYS A 61 20.64 3.21 -16.91
C LYS A 61 19.47 4.12 -17.27
N ASN A 62 19.57 4.80 -18.41
CA ASN A 62 18.48 5.67 -18.87
C ASN A 62 17.17 4.90 -19.07
N GLU A 63 17.25 3.66 -19.55
CA GLU A 63 16.09 2.80 -19.77
C GLU A 63 15.39 2.43 -18.45
N GLU A 64 16.14 2.28 -17.36
CA GLU A 64 15.59 2.00 -16.03
C GLU A 64 14.87 3.23 -15.48
N LEU A 65 15.47 4.42 -15.58
CA LEU A 65 14.84 5.67 -15.16
C LEU A 65 13.58 5.98 -16.00
N GLU A 66 13.63 5.71 -17.31
CA GLU A 66 12.45 5.85 -18.18
C GLU A 66 11.34 4.87 -17.82
N ALA A 67 11.69 3.63 -17.45
CA ALA A 67 10.71 2.66 -16.96
C ALA A 67 10.05 3.14 -15.66
N MET A 68 10.82 3.72 -14.72
CA MET A 68 10.28 4.27 -13.46
C MET A 68 9.28 5.40 -13.73
N VAL A 69 9.61 6.37 -14.59
CA VAL A 69 8.69 7.47 -14.92
C VAL A 69 7.45 6.95 -15.66
N LYS A 70 7.60 5.91 -16.47
CA LYS A 70 6.51 5.29 -17.25
C LYS A 70 5.56 4.43 -16.43
N GLU A 71 5.87 4.12 -15.17
CA GLU A 71 4.87 3.54 -14.24
C GLU A 71 3.68 4.50 -14.05
N ALA A 72 3.90 5.80 -14.27
CA ALA A 72 2.85 6.80 -14.28
C ALA A 72 2.05 6.82 -15.59
N SER A 73 0.74 7.03 -15.49
CA SER A 73 -0.12 7.32 -16.64
C SER A 73 0.06 8.74 -17.22
N GLY A 74 0.86 9.59 -16.58
CA GLY A 74 1.12 10.97 -16.97
C GLY A 74 2.20 11.63 -16.10
N PRO A 75 2.36 12.97 -16.15
CA PRO A 75 3.35 13.67 -15.34
C PRO A 75 3.18 13.39 -13.84
N ILE A 76 4.27 13.04 -13.16
CA ILE A 76 4.27 12.65 -11.75
C ILE A 76 4.25 13.91 -10.88
N ASN A 77 3.10 14.57 -10.81
CA ASN A 77 2.85 15.58 -9.80
C ASN A 77 2.52 14.93 -8.45
N PHE A 78 2.41 15.74 -7.38
CA PHE A 78 2.18 15.22 -6.04
C PHE A 78 0.91 14.36 -5.90
N THR A 79 -0.17 14.72 -6.60
CA THR A 79 -1.42 13.93 -6.56
C THR A 79 -1.24 12.56 -7.22
N VAL A 80 -0.54 12.49 -8.35
CA VAL A 80 -0.21 11.23 -9.03
C VAL A 80 0.73 10.39 -8.18
N PHE A 81 1.74 11.02 -7.55
CA PHE A 81 2.64 10.37 -6.60
C PHE A 81 1.84 9.70 -5.47
N LEU A 82 0.96 10.42 -4.78
CA LEU A 82 0.08 9.83 -3.75
C LEU A 82 -0.81 8.71 -4.31
N THR A 83 -1.27 8.83 -5.56
CA THR A 83 -2.10 7.79 -6.19
C THR A 83 -1.31 6.51 -6.42
N MET A 84 -0.04 6.60 -6.82
CA MET A 84 0.81 5.42 -6.96
C MET A 84 1.02 4.69 -5.64
N PHE A 85 1.27 5.43 -4.55
CA PHE A 85 1.37 4.83 -3.21
C PHE A 85 0.02 4.28 -2.75
N GLY A 86 -1.07 5.01 -3.02
CA GLY A 86 -2.42 4.59 -2.66
C GLY A 86 -2.84 3.33 -3.40
N GLU A 87 -2.48 3.19 -4.68
CA GLU A 87 -2.76 1.99 -5.48
C GLU A 87 -1.91 0.79 -5.08
N LYS A 88 -0.65 0.99 -4.67
CA LYS A 88 0.15 -0.08 -4.08
C LYS A 88 -0.40 -0.52 -2.70
N LEU A 89 -1.07 0.37 -1.97
CA LEU A 89 -1.72 0.08 -0.68
C LEU A 89 -3.18 -0.38 -0.79
N LYS A 90 -3.86 -0.12 -1.93
CA LYS A 90 -5.25 -0.53 -2.22
C LYS A 90 -5.50 -2.05 -2.23
N GLY A 91 -4.49 -2.86 -1.91
CA GLY A 91 -4.64 -4.29 -1.68
C GLY A 91 -4.98 -4.68 -0.23
N ALA A 92 -4.86 -3.77 0.74
CA ALA A 92 -5.17 -4.04 2.14
C ALA A 92 -6.43 -3.27 2.57
N ASP A 93 -7.42 -3.99 3.10
CA ASP A 93 -8.56 -3.37 3.78
C ASP A 93 -8.07 -2.63 5.05
N PRO A 94 -8.80 -1.61 5.53
CA PRO A 94 -8.50 -0.97 6.82
C PRO A 94 -8.39 -1.99 7.96
N GLU A 95 -7.56 -1.69 8.97
CA GLU A 95 -7.29 -2.62 10.09
C GLU A 95 -8.58 -3.07 10.79
N ASP A 96 -9.50 -2.14 11.03
CA ASP A 96 -10.79 -2.41 11.67
C ASP A 96 -11.68 -3.34 10.84
N VAL A 97 -11.61 -3.25 9.51
CA VAL A 97 -12.33 -4.11 8.56
C VAL A 97 -11.74 -5.52 8.57
N ILE A 98 -10.42 -5.63 8.48
CA ILE A 98 -9.71 -6.92 8.54
C ILE A 98 -9.96 -7.60 9.89
N LEU A 99 -9.80 -6.88 11.00
CA LEU A 99 -10.08 -7.40 12.35
C LEU A 99 -11.54 -7.81 12.51
N SER A 100 -12.49 -7.05 11.95
CA SER A 100 -13.90 -7.38 12.00
C SER A 100 -14.20 -8.67 11.23
N ALA A 101 -13.55 -8.90 10.09
CA ALA A 101 -13.68 -10.15 9.34
C ALA A 101 -13.20 -11.36 10.17
N PHE A 102 -12.08 -11.23 10.88
CA PHE A 102 -11.58 -12.30 11.76
C PHE A 102 -12.44 -12.53 13.01
N LYS A 103 -13.01 -11.47 13.60
CA LYS A 103 -13.92 -11.58 14.75
C LYS A 103 -15.17 -12.43 14.45
N VAL A 104 -15.61 -12.51 13.19
CA VAL A 104 -16.71 -13.42 12.79
C VAL A 104 -16.34 -14.90 13.03
N LEU A 105 -15.04 -15.23 12.99
CA LEU A 105 -14.50 -16.58 13.17
C LEU A 105 -14.07 -16.87 14.62
N ASP A 106 -13.98 -15.83 15.46
CA ASP A 106 -13.59 -15.92 16.87
C ASP A 106 -14.68 -15.29 17.78
N PRO A 107 -15.85 -15.95 17.92
CA PRO A 107 -16.95 -15.43 18.73
C PRO A 107 -16.60 -15.33 20.22
N GLU A 108 -15.57 -16.05 20.67
CA GLU A 108 -15.06 -16.01 22.05
C GLU A 108 -14.10 -14.84 22.28
N GLY A 109 -13.64 -14.16 21.22
CA GLY A 109 -12.75 -13.00 21.32
C GLY A 109 -11.36 -13.34 21.86
N THR A 110 -10.89 -14.57 21.63
CA THR A 110 -9.58 -15.06 22.04
C THR A 110 -8.42 -14.29 21.41
N GLY A 111 -8.64 -13.67 20.24
CA GLY A 111 -7.58 -13.06 19.43
C GLY A 111 -6.86 -14.05 18.52
N THR A 112 -7.35 -15.30 18.45
CA THR A 112 -6.76 -16.33 17.60
C THR A 112 -7.84 -17.11 16.84
N ILE A 113 -7.47 -17.65 15.68
CA ILE A 113 -8.32 -18.58 14.91
C ILE A 113 -7.61 -19.90 14.67
N LYS A 114 -8.36 -20.98 14.47
CA LYS A 114 -7.79 -22.26 14.08
C LYS A 114 -7.13 -22.16 12.71
N LYS A 115 -5.95 -22.77 12.55
CA LYS A 115 -5.21 -22.76 11.27
C LYS A 115 -6.04 -23.25 10.09
N GLU A 116 -6.99 -24.16 10.31
CA GLU A 116 -7.89 -24.69 9.28
C GLU A 116 -8.86 -23.64 8.71
N LEU A 117 -9.11 -22.56 9.46
CA LEU A 117 -9.93 -21.42 9.02
C LEU A 117 -9.10 -20.36 8.29
N ALA A 118 -7.77 -20.43 8.38
CA ALA A 118 -6.86 -19.55 7.66
C ALA A 118 -6.42 -20.19 6.33
N GLN A 119 -6.11 -19.37 5.33
CA GLN A 119 -5.63 -19.89 4.06
C GLN A 119 -4.23 -20.53 4.21
N PRO A 120 -3.94 -21.67 3.54
CA PRO A 120 -2.67 -22.38 3.71
C PRO A 120 -1.42 -21.56 3.39
N ASN A 121 -1.54 -20.58 2.47
CA ASN A 121 -0.45 -19.67 2.12
C ASN A 121 -0.10 -18.68 3.25
N MET A 122 -1.02 -18.45 4.20
CA MET A 122 -0.83 -17.52 5.32
C MET A 122 0.13 -18.10 6.38
N TRP A 123 0.25 -19.42 6.48
CA TRP A 123 1.04 -20.09 7.52
C TRP A 123 2.55 -19.93 7.36
N ALA A 124 3.02 -19.59 6.15
CA ALA A 124 4.45 -19.36 5.90
C ALA A 124 4.94 -18.05 6.54
N ALA A 125 4.08 -17.02 6.53
CA ALA A 125 4.37 -15.73 7.16
C ALA A 125 3.92 -15.69 8.63
N PHE A 126 2.81 -16.38 8.94
CA PHE A 126 2.19 -16.38 10.27
C PHE A 126 2.02 -17.82 10.77
N PRO A 127 3.10 -18.45 11.27
CA PRO A 127 3.06 -19.84 11.70
C PRO A 127 2.11 -20.01 12.89
N PRO A 128 1.30 -21.08 12.92
CA PRO A 128 0.43 -21.35 14.06
C PRO A 128 1.24 -21.70 15.31
N ASP A 129 0.64 -21.46 16.48
CA ASP A 129 1.17 -21.88 17.77
C ASP A 129 1.18 -23.41 17.93
N VAL A 130 1.71 -23.88 19.07
CA VAL A 130 1.77 -25.31 19.41
C VAL A 130 0.39 -25.99 19.48
N ALA A 131 -0.68 -25.23 19.63
CA ALA A 131 -2.07 -25.68 19.68
C ALA A 131 -2.79 -25.55 18.32
N GLY A 132 -2.09 -25.12 17.27
CA GLY A 132 -2.64 -24.95 15.93
C GLY A 132 -3.46 -23.67 15.73
N ASN A 133 -3.31 -22.67 16.60
CA ASN A 133 -4.00 -21.39 16.50
C ASN A 133 -3.11 -20.34 15.83
N VAL A 134 -3.71 -19.43 15.09
CA VAL A 134 -3.07 -18.34 14.37
C VAL A 134 -3.55 -17.01 14.96
N ASP A 135 -2.61 -16.13 15.33
CA ASP A 135 -2.90 -14.79 15.85
C ASP A 135 -3.27 -13.84 14.70
N TYR A 136 -4.55 -13.55 14.57
CA TYR A 136 -5.04 -12.66 13.52
C TYR A 136 -4.85 -11.17 13.82
N LYS A 137 -4.57 -10.79 15.08
CA LYS A 137 -4.23 -9.41 15.41
C LYS A 137 -2.84 -9.09 14.88
N ASN A 138 -1.90 -10.02 15.05
CA ASN A 138 -0.57 -9.90 14.48
C ASN A 138 -0.61 -9.88 12.93
N ILE A 139 -1.41 -10.75 12.31
CA ILE A 139 -1.63 -10.72 10.85
C ILE A 139 -2.12 -9.34 10.41
N CYS A 140 -3.14 -8.82 11.09
CA CYS A 140 -3.73 -7.55 10.74
C CYS A 140 -2.73 -6.41 10.86
N TYR A 141 -1.96 -6.38 11.94
CA TYR A 141 -0.92 -5.40 12.18
C TYR A 141 0.17 -5.43 11.10
N VAL A 142 0.68 -6.61 10.76
CA VAL A 142 1.72 -6.76 9.73
C VAL A 142 1.21 -6.41 8.33
N ILE A 143 -0.07 -6.69 8.03
CA ILE A 143 -0.67 -6.29 6.74
C ILE A 143 -0.80 -4.77 6.64
N THR A 144 -1.11 -4.07 7.74
CA THR A 144 -1.36 -2.62 7.74
C THR A 144 -0.13 -1.77 7.99
N HIS A 145 0.88 -2.30 8.69
CA HIS A 145 2.10 -1.56 9.07
C HIS A 145 3.39 -2.14 8.46
N GLY A 146 3.34 -3.35 7.88
CA GLY A 146 4.51 -4.07 7.36
C GLY A 146 5.19 -4.96 8.43
N GLU A 147 6.16 -5.77 8.01
CA GLU A 147 7.03 -6.49 8.94
C GLU A 147 8.05 -5.50 9.53
N GLU A 148 7.83 -5.02 10.75
CA GLU A 148 8.95 -4.50 11.56
C GLU A 148 9.87 -5.67 11.89
N LYS A 149 10.94 -5.82 11.11
CA LYS A 149 12.09 -6.61 11.57
C LYS A 149 12.72 -5.83 12.72
N GLU A 150 12.41 -6.20 13.95
CA GLU A 150 13.29 -5.89 15.07
C GLU A 150 14.67 -6.49 14.76
N GLU A 151 15.68 -5.62 14.56
CA GLU A 151 17.10 -5.97 14.49
C GLU A 151 17.63 -6.53 15.81
#